data_AF-A0A9R0VTZ9-F1
#
_entry.id   AF-A0A9R0VTZ9-F1
#
_cell.length_a   1.000
_cell.length_b   1.000
_cell.length_c   1.000
_cell.angle_alpha   90.00
_cell.angle_beta   90.00
_cell.angle_gamma   90.00
#
_symmetry.space_group_name_H-M   'P 1'
#
loop_
_entity.id
_entity.type
_entity.pdbx_description
1 polymer ?
#
loop_
_entity_poly.entity_id
_entity_poly.type
_entity_poly.pdbx_seq_one_letter_code
_entity_poly.pdbx_strand_id
1 'polypeptide(L)'
;MGTISVSCYIEDPVETEQSFARRVLAIVDYNEDGKLSLSEFSDLMKAFGNGLAVNKIEELFRQADTNGDGIVDMDELAALLADQQEKEPIISNCPVCGESLGKYDKINDMIHMTLCFDEGTGNQIMTGGFLTDKQAAYGWMFKLSEWANFSSYDVGLRSGSTASHILVFDRRTKRLVEEAIDGKIVLSMRALYQSKVGLTLIDSGVKDILKNLSEKQGKKMNSPESAKDIPKFLELFAGQINMDETKDPIESFKTFNEFFIRQLKPSARPIAHIDDGSIATCAADCRLMAYSSVDESTRFWIKGRKFSIEGLLGADAHHNAFKNGSLVIFRLAPQDYHRFHVPVSGTVEKFEDIPGCLYTVNPIAVNSKYCNVFTENKRVISIISTSEFGKVAFVAIGATMVGSITFVKKEGDYVHKGDEFGYFSFGGSTVICVFEKDAIQFDADLLANSERSLETLVEVGTTLGVSKRNRGLKVSKLQKCQLNDRS
;
A
#
# COMPACT_ATOMS: atom_id res chain seq x y z
N MET A 1 14.25 -27.93 -37.36
CA MET A 1 14.21 -26.47 -37.14
C MET A 1 12.77 -26.10 -36.96
N GLY A 2 12.37 -25.65 -35.77
CA GLY A 2 11.01 -25.17 -35.50
C GLY A 2 11.06 -23.68 -35.28
N THR A 3 10.24 -22.93 -36.01
CA THR A 3 10.18 -21.46 -35.91
C THR A 3 9.14 -21.09 -34.85
N ILE A 4 9.56 -20.36 -33.82
CA ILE A 4 8.65 -19.75 -32.84
C ILE A 4 8.31 -18.36 -33.38
N SER A 5 7.02 -18.10 -33.58
CA SER A 5 6.50 -16.76 -33.89
C SER A 5 5.88 -16.15 -32.64
N VAL A 6 6.41 -15.00 -32.23
CA VAL A 6 5.87 -14.17 -31.14
C VAL A 6 5.07 -13.05 -31.81
N SER A 7 3.77 -12.95 -31.50
CA SER A 7 2.93 -11.80 -31.85
C SER A 7 2.82 -10.90 -30.63
N CYS A 8 3.34 -9.68 -30.75
CA CYS A 8 3.14 -8.60 -29.79
C CYS A 8 1.93 -7.78 -30.25
N TYR A 9 0.98 -7.55 -29.34
CA TYR A 9 -0.07 -6.55 -29.53
C TYR A 9 0.38 -5.30 -28.77
N ILE A 10 0.65 -4.24 -29.51
CA ILE A 10 0.78 -2.89 -28.95
C ILE A 10 -0.66 -2.40 -28.90
N GLU A 11 -1.25 -2.32 -27.69
CA GLU A 11 -2.54 -1.63 -27.52
C GLU A 11 -2.36 -0.19 -28.01
N ASP A 12 -3.30 0.25 -28.85
CA ASP A 12 -3.31 1.62 -29.35
C ASP A 12 -3.37 2.57 -28.14
N PRO A 13 -2.40 3.50 -27.98
CA PRO A 13 -2.42 4.50 -26.91
C PRO A 13 -3.78 5.21 -26.83
N VAL A 14 -4.42 5.44 -27.99
CA VAL A 14 -5.73 6.06 -28.11
C VAL A 14 -6.83 5.17 -27.50
N GLU A 15 -6.80 3.86 -27.74
CA GLU A 15 -7.78 2.92 -27.18
C GLU A 15 -7.62 2.77 -25.65
N THR A 16 -6.38 2.85 -25.17
CA THR A 16 -6.05 2.81 -23.74
C THR A 16 -6.55 4.06 -23.00
N GLU A 17 -6.36 5.24 -23.61
CA GLU A 17 -6.86 6.52 -23.11
C GLU A 17 -8.40 6.61 -23.19
N GLN A 18 -9.01 6.11 -24.26
CA GLN A 18 -10.47 5.99 -24.38
C GLN A 18 -11.07 5.06 -23.30
N SER A 19 -10.41 3.93 -23.03
CA SER A 19 -10.79 2.98 -21.98
C SER A 19 -10.69 3.60 -20.59
N PHE A 20 -9.73 4.49 -20.37
CA PHE A 20 -9.56 5.25 -19.14
C PHE A 20 -10.62 6.36 -18.99
N ALA A 21 -10.87 7.14 -20.05
CA ALA A 21 -11.93 8.14 -20.08
C ALA A 21 -13.29 7.52 -19.75
N ARG A 22 -13.65 6.39 -20.40
CA ARG A 22 -14.89 5.64 -20.10
C ARG A 22 -15.06 5.28 -18.63
N ARG A 23 -13.96 4.95 -17.92
CA ARG A 23 -13.99 4.60 -16.49
C ARG A 23 -14.12 5.80 -15.56
N VAL A 24 -13.55 6.94 -15.93
CA VAL A 24 -13.70 8.20 -15.18
C VAL A 24 -15.11 8.77 -15.38
N LEU A 25 -15.68 8.59 -16.58
CA LEU A 25 -17.00 9.09 -16.95
C LEU A 25 -18.14 8.35 -16.25
N ALA A 26 -18.01 7.03 -16.07
CA ALA A 26 -18.96 6.23 -15.29
C ALA A 26 -19.13 6.68 -13.82
N ILE A 27 -18.23 7.54 -13.32
CA ILE A 27 -18.29 8.08 -11.94
C ILE A 27 -19.24 9.27 -11.84
N VAL A 28 -19.46 10.00 -12.94
CA VAL A 28 -20.21 11.27 -12.98
C VAL A 28 -21.39 11.25 -13.96
N ASP A 29 -21.51 10.19 -14.76
CA ASP A 29 -22.67 9.86 -15.57
C ASP A 29 -23.79 9.35 -14.64
N TYR A 30 -24.53 10.29 -14.05
CA TYR A 30 -25.53 9.98 -13.02
C TYR A 30 -26.77 9.30 -13.60
N ASN A 31 -27.03 9.50 -14.89
CA ASN A 31 -28.18 8.93 -15.57
C ASN A 31 -27.85 7.61 -16.30
N GLU A 32 -26.57 7.20 -16.30
CA GLU A 32 -26.02 5.98 -16.92
C GLU A 32 -26.27 5.90 -18.44
N ASP A 33 -26.39 7.04 -19.12
CA ASP A 33 -26.66 7.11 -20.56
C ASP A 33 -25.42 7.03 -21.45
N GLY A 34 -24.23 7.02 -20.82
CA GLY A 34 -22.93 6.92 -21.50
C GLY A 34 -22.47 8.23 -22.15
N LYS A 35 -23.13 9.36 -21.86
CA LYS A 35 -22.82 10.69 -22.38
C LYS A 35 -22.73 11.70 -21.24
N LEU A 36 -22.17 12.89 -21.52
CA LEU A 36 -22.14 13.96 -20.54
C LEU A 36 -23.02 15.14 -20.96
N SER A 37 -24.08 15.38 -20.18
CA SER A 37 -24.77 16.66 -20.21
C SER A 37 -23.85 17.80 -19.74
N LEU A 38 -24.17 19.04 -20.12
CA LEU A 38 -23.46 20.22 -19.63
C LEU A 38 -23.41 20.28 -18.09
N SER A 39 -24.45 19.78 -17.39
CA SER A 39 -24.47 19.66 -15.94
C SER A 39 -23.47 18.64 -15.40
N GLU A 40 -23.43 17.43 -15.96
CA GLU A 40 -22.51 16.37 -15.53
C GLU A 40 -21.05 16.72 -15.86
N PHE A 41 -20.83 17.31 -17.04
CA PHE A 41 -19.53 17.87 -17.43
C PHE A 41 -19.09 19.01 -16.51
N SER A 42 -20.01 19.92 -16.15
CA SER A 42 -19.73 21.02 -15.21
C SER A 42 -19.36 20.49 -13.83
N ASP A 43 -20.04 19.45 -13.36
CA ASP A 43 -19.80 18.86 -12.04
C ASP A 43 -18.51 18.03 -12.00
N LEU A 44 -18.18 17.32 -13.09
CA LEU A 44 -16.87 16.72 -13.31
C LEU A 44 -15.75 17.78 -13.23
N MET A 45 -15.90 18.90 -13.95
CA MET A 45 -14.89 19.97 -13.99
C MET A 45 -14.78 20.74 -12.66
N LYS A 46 -15.88 20.92 -11.93
CA LYS A 46 -15.86 21.43 -10.54
C LYS A 46 -15.17 20.45 -9.61
N ALA A 47 -15.36 19.14 -9.80
CA ALA A 47 -14.75 18.09 -8.97
C ALA A 47 -13.22 18.03 -9.11
N PHE A 48 -12.68 18.38 -10.27
CA PHE A 48 -11.24 18.50 -10.49
C PHE A 48 -10.62 19.83 -10.00
N GLY A 49 -11.42 20.72 -9.40
CA GLY A 49 -10.93 21.70 -8.44
C GLY A 49 -10.29 22.97 -8.99
N ASN A 50 -10.62 23.41 -10.20
CA ASN A 50 -10.15 24.71 -10.71
C ASN A 50 -11.27 25.77 -10.68
N GLY A 51 -11.30 26.58 -9.62
CA GLY A 51 -12.30 27.64 -9.43
C GLY A 51 -12.25 28.77 -10.49
N LEU A 52 -11.18 28.84 -11.29
CA LEU A 52 -11.06 29.78 -12.42
C LEU A 52 -11.74 29.26 -13.71
N ALA A 53 -12.07 27.96 -13.79
CA ALA A 53 -12.71 27.36 -14.96
C ALA A 53 -14.21 27.67 -15.04
N VAL A 54 -14.85 28.08 -13.93
CA VAL A 54 -16.30 28.37 -13.87
C VAL A 54 -16.73 29.40 -14.92
N ASN A 55 -15.86 30.35 -15.26
CA ASN A 55 -16.14 31.40 -16.23
C ASN A 55 -15.88 30.98 -17.70
N LYS A 56 -15.37 29.76 -17.94
CA LYS A 56 -15.00 29.23 -19.27
C LYS A 56 -15.57 27.83 -19.53
N ILE A 57 -16.44 27.29 -18.66
CA ILE A 57 -17.02 25.93 -18.82
C ILE A 57 -17.79 25.82 -20.13
N GLU A 58 -18.60 26.82 -20.48
CA GLU A 58 -19.39 26.81 -21.72
C GLU A 58 -18.50 26.84 -22.97
N GLU A 59 -17.33 27.48 -22.89
CA GLU A 59 -16.37 27.54 -24.00
C GLU A 59 -15.60 26.22 -24.14
N LEU A 60 -15.22 25.60 -23.03
CA LEU A 60 -14.56 24.28 -23.03
C LEU A 60 -15.52 23.17 -23.46
N PHE A 61 -16.79 23.26 -23.06
CA PHE A 61 -17.83 22.34 -23.52
C PHE A 61 -18.03 22.47 -25.03
N ARG A 62 -18.07 23.69 -25.59
CA ARG A 62 -18.13 23.91 -27.05
C ARG A 62 -16.89 23.46 -27.82
N GLN A 63 -15.72 23.42 -27.18
CA GLN A 63 -14.50 22.92 -27.80
C GLN A 63 -14.43 21.38 -27.78
N ALA A 64 -15.05 20.76 -26.77
CA ALA A 64 -15.17 19.32 -26.68
C ALA A 64 -16.33 18.77 -27.53
N ASP A 65 -17.47 19.47 -27.60
CA ASP A 65 -18.62 19.17 -28.45
C ASP A 65 -18.28 19.52 -29.91
N THR A 66 -17.55 18.60 -30.55
CA THR A 66 -16.94 18.82 -31.87
C THR A 66 -17.99 18.75 -32.98
N ASN A 67 -19.07 17.99 -32.74
CA ASN A 67 -20.20 17.82 -33.64
C ASN A 67 -21.34 18.84 -33.41
N GLY A 68 -21.33 19.57 -32.29
CA GLY A 68 -22.25 20.66 -31.96
C GLY A 68 -23.64 20.21 -31.53
N ASP A 69 -23.80 18.98 -31.03
CA ASP A 69 -25.09 18.40 -30.63
C ASP A 69 -25.52 18.78 -29.20
N GLY A 70 -24.69 19.55 -28.49
CA GLY A 70 -24.93 20.00 -27.13
C GLY A 70 -24.62 18.94 -26.07
N ILE A 71 -23.93 17.86 -26.45
CA ILE A 71 -23.51 16.74 -25.61
C ILE A 71 -22.06 16.43 -25.95
N VAL A 72 -21.23 16.10 -24.96
CA VAL A 72 -19.85 15.67 -25.22
C VAL A 72 -19.81 14.15 -25.15
N ASP A 73 -19.50 13.51 -26.27
CA ASP A 73 -19.37 12.05 -26.31
C ASP A 73 -17.94 11.56 -26.03
N MET A 74 -17.82 10.24 -25.94
CA MET A 74 -16.60 9.53 -25.54
C MET A 74 -15.45 9.75 -26.53
N ASP A 75 -15.75 9.87 -27.82
CA ASP A 75 -14.76 9.96 -28.88
C ASP A 75 -14.29 11.41 -29.05
N GLU A 76 -15.20 12.37 -28.86
CA GLU A 76 -14.89 13.80 -28.90
C GLU A 76 -14.01 14.24 -27.72
N LEU A 77 -14.30 13.76 -26.51
CA LEU A 77 -13.46 14.04 -25.35
C LEU A 77 -12.09 13.38 -25.46
N ALA A 78 -12.01 12.18 -26.03
CA ALA A 78 -10.74 11.50 -26.28
C ALA A 78 -9.89 12.26 -27.32
N ALA A 79 -10.51 12.77 -28.39
CA ALA A 79 -9.83 13.59 -29.39
C ALA A 79 -9.28 14.89 -28.78
N LEU A 80 -10.04 15.55 -27.89
CA LEU A 80 -9.59 16.73 -27.16
C LEU A 80 -8.37 16.46 -26.27
N LEU A 81 -8.28 15.26 -25.67
CA LEU A 81 -7.14 14.85 -24.85
C LEU A 81 -5.91 14.43 -25.68
N ALA A 82 -6.11 13.93 -26.91
CA ALA A 82 -5.06 13.42 -27.80
C ALA A 82 -4.35 14.51 -28.65
N ASP A 83 -5.00 15.62 -28.99
CA ASP A 83 -4.52 16.64 -29.96
C ASP A 83 -3.35 17.55 -29.48
N GLN A 84 -2.54 17.14 -28.50
CA GLN A 84 -1.43 17.98 -27.99
C GLN A 84 -0.07 17.29 -27.82
N GLN A 85 0.11 16.06 -28.29
CA GLN A 85 1.39 15.34 -28.18
C GLN A 85 2.19 15.23 -29.48
N GLU A 86 2.63 16.35 -30.07
CA GLU A 86 3.81 16.32 -30.96
C GLU A 86 4.62 17.63 -30.89
N LYS A 87 5.83 17.57 -30.29
CA LYS A 87 7.12 18.03 -30.85
C LYS A 87 8.30 17.83 -29.87
N GLU A 88 9.44 17.46 -30.46
CA GLU A 88 10.71 16.91 -29.93
C GLU A 88 11.36 17.57 -28.68
N PRO A 89 12.24 16.84 -27.95
CA PRO A 89 12.92 17.34 -26.76
C PRO A 89 13.93 18.45 -27.06
N ILE A 90 13.85 19.52 -26.27
CA ILE A 90 14.61 20.77 -26.39
C ILE A 90 16.07 20.65 -25.89
N ILE A 91 16.48 19.51 -25.31
CA ILE A 91 17.76 19.37 -24.61
C ILE A 91 18.51 18.12 -25.12
N SER A 92 19.61 18.35 -25.86
CA SER A 92 20.50 17.30 -26.40
C SER A 92 21.75 17.06 -25.54
N ASN A 93 21.96 17.89 -24.52
CA ASN A 93 23.14 17.87 -23.67
C ASN A 93 22.77 18.23 -22.22
N CYS A 94 23.38 17.54 -21.25
CA CYS A 94 23.24 17.83 -19.83
C CYS A 94 23.72 19.26 -19.54
N PRO A 95 22.89 20.15 -18.98
CA PRO A 95 23.26 21.54 -18.73
C PRO A 95 24.23 21.69 -17.54
N VAL A 96 24.43 20.63 -16.74
CA VAL A 96 25.31 20.65 -15.57
C VAL A 96 26.74 20.24 -15.93
N CYS A 97 26.92 19.14 -16.67
CA CYS A 97 28.25 18.59 -16.98
C CYS A 97 28.60 18.61 -18.48
N GLY A 98 27.65 18.92 -19.37
CA GLY A 98 27.85 19.00 -20.81
C GLY A 98 27.75 17.68 -21.59
N GLU A 99 27.52 16.53 -20.92
CA GLU A 99 27.39 15.23 -21.60
C GLU A 99 26.22 15.21 -22.59
N SER A 100 26.38 14.50 -23.72
CA SER A 100 25.31 14.36 -24.72
C SER A 100 24.26 13.38 -24.21
N LEU A 101 23.03 13.86 -24.06
CA LEU A 101 21.88 13.05 -23.68
C LEU A 101 21.23 12.53 -24.98
N GLY A 102 20.92 11.22 -25.02
CA GLY A 102 20.24 10.62 -26.17
C GLY A 102 21.03 9.61 -27.01
N LYS A 103 22.10 8.99 -26.49
CA LYS A 103 22.72 7.82 -27.17
C LYS A 103 22.38 6.45 -26.56
N TYR A 104 22.02 6.38 -25.29
CA TYR A 104 21.74 5.10 -24.62
C TYR A 104 20.70 5.29 -23.53
N ASP A 105 19.44 5.00 -23.87
CA ASP A 105 18.33 4.84 -22.91
C ASP A 105 17.90 6.10 -22.15
N LYS A 106 16.63 6.52 -22.35
CA LYS A 106 16.02 7.69 -21.69
C LYS A 106 16.10 7.62 -20.16
N ILE A 107 16.14 6.41 -19.59
CA ILE A 107 16.25 6.20 -18.14
C ILE A 107 17.64 6.63 -17.63
N ASN A 108 18.72 6.31 -18.36
CA ASN A 108 20.07 6.69 -17.95
C ASN A 108 20.32 8.20 -18.10
N ASP A 109 19.76 8.82 -19.14
CA ASP A 109 19.78 10.28 -19.30
C ASP A 109 19.08 10.96 -18.12
N MET A 110 17.95 10.40 -17.65
CA MET A 110 17.20 10.91 -16.51
C MET A 110 17.92 10.69 -15.18
N ILE A 111 18.50 9.50 -14.96
CA ILE A 111 19.33 9.18 -13.78
C ILE A 111 20.54 10.11 -13.72
N HIS A 112 21.23 10.31 -14.85
CA HIS A 112 22.37 11.22 -14.97
C HIS A 112 21.97 12.65 -14.59
N MET A 113 20.85 13.14 -15.13
CA MET A 113 20.31 14.45 -14.78
C MET A 113 19.97 14.54 -13.29
N THR A 114 19.27 13.55 -12.73
CA THR A 114 18.93 13.54 -11.30
C THR A 114 20.18 13.55 -10.41
N LEU A 115 21.21 12.75 -10.73
CA LEU A 115 22.44 12.71 -9.95
C LEU A 115 23.28 13.99 -10.11
N CYS A 116 23.41 14.54 -11.32
CA CYS A 116 24.12 15.80 -11.56
C CYS A 116 23.46 17.00 -10.87
N PHE A 117 22.13 16.99 -10.71
CA PHE A 117 21.40 18.05 -9.99
C PHE A 117 21.39 17.83 -8.46
N ASP A 118 21.58 16.60 -7.97
CA ASP A 118 21.61 16.26 -6.53
C ASP A 118 23.00 16.46 -5.90
N GLU A 119 24.09 16.33 -6.67
CA GLU A 119 25.46 16.68 -6.25
C GLU A 119 25.68 18.21 -6.23
N GLY A 120 25.02 18.91 -5.31
CA GLY A 120 25.58 20.11 -4.69
C GLY A 120 25.66 21.38 -5.53
N THR A 121 24.51 21.96 -5.87
CA THR A 121 24.37 23.43 -5.87
C THR A 121 23.02 23.84 -5.31
N GLY A 122 22.99 24.15 -4.02
CA GLY A 122 21.83 24.72 -3.32
C GLY A 122 21.49 26.14 -3.77
N ASN A 123 21.12 26.32 -5.03
CA ASN A 123 20.53 27.56 -5.53
C ASN A 123 19.17 27.27 -6.15
N GLN A 124 18.13 27.86 -5.56
CA GLN A 124 16.81 28.00 -6.16
C GLN A 124 16.96 28.70 -7.52
N ILE A 125 16.64 28.00 -8.60
CA ILE A 125 16.31 28.66 -9.86
C ILE A 125 14.79 28.70 -9.95
N MET A 126 14.24 29.85 -9.51
CA MET A 126 12.94 30.31 -9.98
C MET A 126 13.06 30.60 -11.47
N THR A 127 12.68 29.68 -12.34
CA THR A 127 12.29 30.04 -13.71
C THR A 127 10.83 30.47 -13.68
N GLY A 128 10.64 31.78 -13.49
CA GLY A 128 9.39 32.44 -13.84
C GLY A 128 9.15 32.35 -15.35
N GLY A 129 7.95 31.93 -15.71
CA GLY A 129 7.40 32.07 -17.06
C GLY A 129 5.90 32.26 -16.90
N PHE A 130 5.43 33.49 -17.11
CA PHE A 130 4.00 33.81 -17.08
C PHE A 130 3.26 32.94 -18.10
N LEU A 131 2.27 32.18 -17.64
CA LEU A 131 1.33 31.46 -18.51
C LEU A 131 0.56 32.49 -19.34
N THR A 132 0.49 32.28 -20.66
CA THR A 132 -0.50 32.99 -21.48
C THR A 132 -1.92 32.58 -21.07
N ASP A 133 -2.94 33.40 -21.30
CA ASP A 133 -4.34 33.06 -20.97
C ASP A 133 -4.84 31.75 -21.63
N LYS A 134 -4.18 31.33 -22.72
CA LYS A 134 -4.36 30.01 -23.35
C LYS A 134 -3.64 28.89 -22.59
N GLN A 135 -2.37 29.07 -22.20
CA GLN A 135 -1.64 28.07 -21.40
C GLN A 135 -2.18 27.93 -19.97
N ALA A 136 -2.75 29.00 -19.40
CA ALA A 136 -3.48 28.95 -18.13
C ALA A 136 -4.83 28.20 -18.26
N ALA A 137 -5.44 28.19 -19.44
CA ALA A 137 -6.69 27.47 -19.74
C ALA A 137 -6.47 25.96 -19.96
N TYR A 138 -5.28 25.53 -20.42
CA TYR A 138 -4.90 24.12 -20.53
C TYR A 138 -4.07 23.59 -19.35
N GLY A 139 -3.75 24.44 -18.37
CA GLY A 139 -2.96 24.06 -17.19
C GLY A 139 -3.59 22.96 -16.33
N TRP A 140 -4.91 22.77 -16.42
CA TRP A 140 -5.59 21.64 -15.77
C TRP A 140 -5.33 20.32 -16.49
N MET A 141 -5.21 20.33 -17.83
CA MET A 141 -4.92 19.15 -18.65
C MET A 141 -3.47 18.70 -18.47
N PHE A 142 -2.52 19.64 -18.37
CA PHE A 142 -1.15 19.33 -17.95
C PHE A 142 -1.10 18.73 -16.53
N LYS A 143 -1.82 19.31 -15.56
CA LYS A 143 -1.94 18.73 -14.21
C LYS A 143 -2.63 17.36 -14.19
N LEU A 144 -3.60 17.13 -15.08
CA LEU A 144 -4.31 15.87 -15.22
C LEU A 144 -3.43 14.81 -15.88
N SER A 145 -2.63 15.19 -16.88
CA SER A 145 -1.62 14.34 -17.51
C SER A 145 -0.46 14.03 -16.55
N GLU A 146 -0.02 14.98 -15.71
CA GLU A 146 0.93 14.72 -14.63
C GLU A 146 0.32 13.78 -13.57
N TRP A 147 -0.93 14.02 -13.18
CA TRP A 147 -1.66 13.18 -12.24
C TRP A 147 -1.89 11.74 -12.77
N ALA A 148 -2.06 11.58 -14.09
CA ALA A 148 -2.29 10.30 -14.76
C ALA A 148 -0.99 9.54 -15.11
N ASN A 149 0.05 10.24 -15.58
CA ASN A 149 1.21 9.64 -16.26
C ASN A 149 2.57 9.87 -15.58
N PHE A 150 2.69 10.53 -14.42
CA PHE A 150 4.00 10.64 -13.77
C PHE A 150 4.44 9.32 -13.12
N SER A 151 5.43 8.69 -13.75
CA SER A 151 6.30 7.63 -13.24
C SER A 151 7.45 8.24 -12.43
N SER A 152 7.19 8.77 -11.23
CA SER A 152 8.26 9.14 -10.31
C SER A 152 8.55 7.96 -9.37
N TYR A 153 9.71 7.34 -9.52
CA TYR A 153 10.32 6.54 -8.46
C TYR A 153 10.72 7.51 -7.36
N ASP A 154 10.09 7.41 -6.19
CA ASP A 154 10.29 8.41 -5.14
C ASP A 154 10.42 7.69 -3.78
N VAL A 155 11.52 7.95 -3.07
CA VAL A 155 11.84 7.32 -1.77
C VAL A 155 12.03 8.42 -0.73
N GLY A 156 11.32 8.35 0.39
CA GLY A 156 11.59 9.19 1.56
C GLY A 156 10.40 9.92 2.18
N LEU A 157 10.73 10.78 3.15
CA LEU A 157 9.85 11.48 4.09
C LEU A 157 8.74 12.37 3.50
N ARG A 158 8.74 12.66 2.20
CA ARG A 158 7.80 13.58 1.54
C ARG A 158 6.98 12.97 0.40
N SER A 159 7.14 11.68 0.08
CA SER A 159 6.81 11.22 -1.27
C SER A 159 5.81 10.04 -1.36
N GLY A 160 5.48 9.39 -0.24
CA GLY A 160 4.61 8.20 -0.23
C GLY A 160 3.16 8.45 -0.68
N SER A 161 2.69 9.70 -0.66
CA SER A 161 1.35 10.00 -1.13
C SER A 161 1.26 10.14 -2.65
N THR A 162 2.34 10.41 -3.40
CA THR A 162 2.30 10.80 -4.82
C THR A 162 2.91 9.78 -5.79
N ALA A 163 3.66 8.79 -5.31
CA ALA A 163 4.30 7.80 -6.16
C ALA A 163 3.29 6.88 -6.88
N SER A 164 3.55 6.55 -8.15
CA SER A 164 2.80 5.56 -8.95
C SER A 164 3.27 4.13 -8.65
N HIS A 165 4.52 4.00 -8.23
CA HIS A 165 5.21 2.77 -7.92
C HIS A 165 5.64 2.80 -6.44
N ILE A 166 5.27 1.78 -5.66
CA ILE A 166 5.67 1.68 -4.25
C ILE A 166 6.95 0.84 -4.19
N LEU A 167 8.05 1.48 -3.80
CA LEU A 167 9.32 0.79 -3.59
C LEU A 167 9.41 0.21 -2.18
N VAL A 168 9.85 -1.04 -2.10
CA VAL A 168 9.96 -1.83 -0.88
C VAL A 168 11.33 -2.46 -0.82
N PHE A 169 11.97 -2.48 0.35
CA PHE A 169 13.22 -3.17 0.56
C PHE A 169 12.99 -4.65 0.86
N ASP A 170 13.35 -5.55 -0.06
CA ASP A 170 13.35 -6.98 0.19
C ASP A 170 14.47 -7.38 1.14
N ARG A 171 14.07 -7.79 2.35
CA ARG A 171 14.99 -8.15 3.42
C ARG A 171 15.82 -9.39 3.11
N ARG A 172 15.29 -10.34 2.33
CA ARG A 172 15.93 -11.61 1.98
C ARG A 172 16.96 -11.40 0.89
N THR A 173 16.59 -10.70 -0.19
CA THR A 173 17.50 -10.45 -1.32
C THR A 173 18.38 -9.21 -1.15
N LYS A 174 18.07 -8.36 -0.16
CA LYS A 174 18.73 -7.07 0.11
C LYS A 174 18.67 -6.11 -1.07
N ARG A 175 17.54 -6.10 -1.78
CA ARG A 175 17.30 -5.27 -2.98
C ARG A 175 16.02 -4.45 -2.82
N LEU A 176 15.95 -3.32 -3.52
CA LEU A 176 14.69 -2.62 -3.72
C LEU A 176 13.87 -3.37 -4.77
N VAL A 177 12.61 -3.61 -4.46
CA VAL A 177 11.62 -4.23 -5.33
C VAL A 177 10.38 -3.33 -5.39
N GLU A 178 9.63 -3.43 -6.46
CA GLU A 178 8.38 -2.71 -6.61
C GLU A 178 7.20 -3.57 -6.15
N GLU A 179 6.28 -2.98 -5.39
CA GLU A 179 4.96 -3.58 -5.19
C GLU A 179 4.12 -3.36 -6.44
N ALA A 180 3.85 -4.44 -7.17
CA ALA A 180 2.93 -4.38 -8.29
C ALA A 180 1.52 -4.03 -7.80
N ILE A 181 0.92 -3.02 -8.42
CA ILE A 181 -0.46 -2.61 -8.21
C ILE A 181 -1.07 -2.36 -9.59
N ASP A 182 -2.29 -2.83 -9.81
CA ASP A 182 -3.03 -2.52 -11.04
C ASP A 182 -3.21 -1.00 -11.19
N GLY A 183 -2.82 -0.46 -12.35
CA GLY A 183 -2.84 0.98 -12.60
C GLY A 183 -4.22 1.62 -12.45
N LYS A 184 -5.30 0.88 -12.74
CA LYS A 184 -6.68 1.37 -12.52
C LYS A 184 -6.95 1.56 -11.03
N ILE A 185 -6.46 0.65 -10.19
CA ILE A 185 -6.58 0.75 -8.74
C ILE A 185 -5.79 1.96 -8.22
N VAL A 186 -4.56 2.18 -8.73
CA VAL A 186 -3.76 3.37 -8.39
C VAL A 186 -4.52 4.66 -8.72
N LEU A 187 -5.05 4.77 -9.94
CA LEU A 187 -5.79 5.96 -10.38
C LEU A 187 -7.06 6.18 -9.54
N SER A 188 -7.83 5.12 -9.23
CA SER A 188 -8.99 5.21 -8.33
C SER A 188 -8.61 5.66 -6.93
N MET A 189 -7.51 5.15 -6.36
CA MET A 189 -7.04 5.57 -5.04
C MET A 189 -6.59 7.03 -5.04
N ARG A 190 -5.90 7.48 -6.09
CA ARG A 190 -5.52 8.90 -6.24
C ARG A 190 -6.75 9.81 -6.30
N ALA A 191 -7.75 9.43 -7.09
CA ALA A 191 -9.01 10.18 -7.19
C ALA A 191 -9.69 10.31 -5.82
N LEU A 192 -9.72 9.25 -5.02
CA LEU A 192 -10.34 9.25 -3.70
C LEU A 192 -9.53 10.01 -2.64
N TYR A 193 -8.23 9.74 -2.51
CA TYR A 193 -7.43 10.18 -1.36
C TYR A 193 -6.56 11.42 -1.60
N GLN A 194 -6.39 11.86 -2.85
CA GLN A 194 -5.60 13.07 -3.18
C GLN A 194 -6.42 14.22 -3.75
N SER A 195 -7.61 13.96 -4.29
CA SER A 195 -8.48 15.04 -4.80
C SER A 195 -9.26 15.69 -3.67
N LYS A 196 -9.49 17.01 -3.76
CA LYS A 196 -10.29 17.73 -2.75
C LYS A 196 -11.72 17.18 -2.68
N VAL A 197 -12.31 16.81 -3.82
CA VAL A 197 -13.66 16.27 -3.87
C VAL A 197 -13.73 14.84 -3.34
N GLY A 198 -12.78 13.97 -3.71
CA GLY A 198 -12.66 12.63 -3.13
C GLY A 198 -12.55 12.67 -1.60
N LEU A 199 -11.75 13.59 -1.06
CA LEU A 199 -11.62 13.80 0.38
C LEU A 199 -12.91 14.31 1.03
N THR A 200 -13.65 15.23 0.39
CA THR A 200 -14.96 15.66 0.92
C THR A 200 -16.01 14.55 0.89
N LEU A 201 -15.99 13.71 -0.15
CA LEU A 201 -16.89 12.56 -0.25
C LEU A 201 -16.57 11.51 0.83
N ILE A 202 -15.28 11.28 1.11
CA ILE A 202 -14.80 10.44 2.22
C ILE A 202 -15.44 10.83 3.56
N ASP A 203 -15.61 12.13 3.81
CA ASP A 203 -16.19 12.66 5.04
C ASP A 203 -17.74 12.66 5.06
N SER A 204 -18.40 12.63 3.89
CA SER A 204 -19.86 12.84 3.76
C SER A 204 -20.69 11.59 3.45
N GLY A 205 -20.22 10.38 3.78
CA GLY A 205 -21.00 9.13 3.64
C GLY A 205 -20.34 8.02 2.83
N VAL A 206 -19.16 8.25 2.26
CA VAL A 206 -18.37 7.20 1.56
C VAL A 206 -17.97 6.05 2.50
N LYS A 207 -17.94 6.25 3.83
CA LYS A 207 -17.73 5.17 4.80
C LYS A 207 -18.73 4.02 4.63
N ASP A 208 -20.01 4.33 4.42
CA ASP A 208 -21.05 3.32 4.20
C ASP A 208 -20.97 2.72 2.80
N ILE A 209 -20.58 3.51 1.79
CA ILE A 209 -20.36 3.03 0.43
C ILE A 209 -19.20 2.03 0.39
N LEU A 210 -18.04 2.35 0.97
CA LEU A 210 -16.87 1.47 1.03
C LEU A 210 -17.18 0.18 1.79
N LYS A 211 -17.96 0.28 2.87
CA LYS A 211 -18.43 -0.89 3.62
C LYS A 211 -19.33 -1.78 2.75
N ASN A 212 -20.35 -1.21 2.12
CA ASN A 212 -21.29 -1.94 1.25
C ASN A 212 -20.58 -2.58 0.04
N LEU A 213 -19.64 -1.86 -0.59
CA LEU A 213 -18.83 -2.38 -1.68
C LEU A 213 -17.96 -3.56 -1.20
N SER A 214 -17.32 -3.43 -0.04
CA SER A 214 -16.49 -4.49 0.54
C SER A 214 -17.32 -5.73 0.87
N GLU A 215 -18.52 -5.56 1.44
CA GLU A 215 -19.43 -6.68 1.73
C GLU A 215 -19.94 -7.38 0.46
N LYS A 216 -20.31 -6.62 -0.57
CA LYS A 216 -20.71 -7.17 -1.88
C LYS A 216 -19.56 -7.92 -2.54
N GLN A 217 -18.37 -7.33 -2.55
CA GLN A 217 -17.19 -7.96 -3.14
C GLN A 217 -16.77 -9.21 -2.36
N GLY A 218 -16.83 -9.19 -1.03
CA GLY A 218 -16.58 -10.36 -0.18
C GLY A 218 -17.54 -11.51 -0.48
N LYS A 219 -18.84 -11.22 -0.68
CA LYS A 219 -19.82 -12.22 -1.13
C LYS A 219 -19.48 -12.78 -2.51
N LYS A 220 -19.08 -11.93 -3.46
CA LYS A 220 -18.63 -12.35 -4.80
C LYS A 220 -17.42 -13.28 -4.71
N MET A 221 -16.41 -12.96 -3.89
CA MET A 221 -15.21 -13.81 -3.76
C MET A 221 -15.46 -15.14 -3.03
N ASN A 222 -16.60 -15.30 -2.37
CA ASN A 222 -17.08 -16.57 -1.84
C ASN A 222 -17.94 -17.36 -2.83
N SER A 223 -18.21 -16.84 -4.03
CA SER A 223 -19.01 -17.54 -5.03
C SER A 223 -18.15 -18.50 -5.86
N PRO A 224 -18.66 -19.66 -6.30
CA PRO A 224 -17.89 -20.60 -7.12
C PRO A 224 -17.37 -19.99 -8.44
N GLU A 225 -18.10 -19.02 -9.00
CA GLU A 225 -17.72 -18.36 -10.25
C GLU A 225 -16.42 -17.56 -10.10
N SER A 226 -16.11 -17.09 -8.89
CA SER A 226 -14.89 -16.31 -8.60
C SER A 226 -13.60 -17.12 -8.77
N ALA A 227 -13.65 -18.45 -8.74
CA ALA A 227 -12.48 -19.28 -9.00
C ALA A 227 -11.86 -19.03 -10.40
N LYS A 228 -12.66 -18.56 -11.35
CA LYS A 228 -12.20 -18.18 -12.71
C LYS A 228 -11.27 -16.97 -12.72
N ASP A 229 -11.25 -16.17 -11.65
CA ASP A 229 -10.39 -15.00 -11.51
C ASP A 229 -8.97 -15.37 -11.01
N ILE A 230 -8.77 -16.59 -10.47
CA ILE A 230 -7.48 -17.04 -9.91
C ILE A 230 -6.36 -17.01 -10.97
N PRO A 231 -6.53 -17.56 -12.20
CA PRO A 231 -5.44 -17.57 -13.19
C PRO A 231 -5.01 -16.15 -13.60
N LYS A 232 -5.97 -15.24 -13.82
CA LYS A 232 -5.69 -13.83 -14.15
C LYS A 232 -4.96 -13.12 -13.03
N PHE A 233 -5.30 -13.44 -11.78
CA PHE A 233 -4.63 -12.89 -10.61
C PHE A 233 -3.18 -13.39 -10.52
N LEU A 234 -2.93 -14.68 -10.78
CA LEU A 234 -1.58 -15.23 -10.83
C LEU A 234 -0.74 -14.64 -11.96
N GLU A 235 -1.36 -14.35 -13.10
CA GLU A 235 -0.72 -13.67 -14.23
C GLU A 235 -0.33 -12.23 -13.87
N LEU A 236 -1.23 -11.47 -13.24
CA LEU A 236 -0.97 -10.09 -12.79
C LEU A 236 0.20 -10.02 -11.79
N PHE A 237 0.32 -11.03 -10.92
CA PHE A 237 1.36 -11.11 -9.90
C PHE A 237 2.43 -12.16 -10.23
N ALA A 238 2.67 -12.41 -11.52
CA ALA A 238 3.68 -13.35 -11.98
C ALA A 238 5.06 -12.99 -11.38
N GLY A 239 5.72 -13.97 -10.78
CA GLY A 239 7.01 -13.79 -10.09
C GLY A 239 6.92 -13.27 -8.65
N GLN A 240 5.73 -12.88 -8.17
CA GLN A 240 5.50 -12.49 -6.76
C GLN A 240 4.71 -13.53 -5.97
N ILE A 241 3.90 -14.36 -6.64
CA ILE A 241 3.20 -15.48 -6.02
C ILE A 241 3.87 -16.79 -6.43
N ASN A 242 4.47 -17.47 -5.45
CA ASN A 242 5.05 -18.79 -5.66
C ASN A 242 4.04 -19.90 -5.33
N MET A 243 3.44 -20.51 -6.36
CA MET A 243 2.49 -21.60 -6.16
C MET A 243 3.15 -22.90 -5.69
N ASP A 244 4.46 -23.08 -5.88
CA ASP A 244 5.19 -24.25 -5.37
C ASP A 244 5.26 -24.28 -3.84
N GLU A 245 5.10 -23.14 -3.19
CA GLU A 245 5.04 -23.04 -1.72
C GLU A 245 3.64 -23.34 -1.18
N THR A 246 2.62 -23.33 -2.02
CA THR A 246 1.23 -23.57 -1.60
C THR A 246 1.02 -25.05 -1.29
N LYS A 247 0.28 -25.33 -0.22
CA LYS A 247 0.01 -26.69 0.25
C LYS A 247 -0.86 -27.48 -0.74
N ASP A 248 -1.91 -26.84 -1.25
CA ASP A 248 -2.91 -27.45 -2.12
C ASP A 248 -2.74 -26.93 -3.57
N PRO A 249 -3.04 -27.76 -4.59
CA PRO A 249 -2.92 -27.36 -5.99
C PRO A 249 -4.00 -26.35 -6.40
N ILE A 250 -3.75 -25.58 -7.46
CA ILE A 250 -4.65 -24.50 -7.93
C ILE A 250 -6.06 -25.02 -8.20
N GLU A 251 -6.19 -26.21 -8.78
CA GLU A 251 -7.45 -26.83 -9.17
C GLU A 251 -8.34 -27.22 -7.97
N SER A 252 -7.78 -27.24 -6.76
CA SER A 252 -8.52 -27.58 -5.54
C SER A 252 -9.36 -26.42 -4.99
N PHE A 253 -9.04 -25.18 -5.36
CA PHE A 253 -9.73 -23.99 -4.86
C PHE A 253 -11.05 -23.78 -5.59
N LYS A 254 -12.16 -23.85 -4.85
CA LYS A 254 -13.52 -23.71 -5.40
C LYS A 254 -13.99 -22.28 -5.49
N THR A 255 -13.34 -21.38 -4.76
CA THR A 255 -13.64 -19.94 -4.73
C THR A 255 -12.34 -19.14 -4.72
N PHE A 256 -12.42 -17.87 -5.12
CA PHE A 256 -11.26 -16.98 -5.04
C PHE A 256 -10.79 -16.80 -3.58
N ASN A 257 -11.74 -16.72 -2.63
CA ASN A 257 -11.38 -16.58 -1.23
C ASN A 257 -10.62 -17.80 -0.70
N GLU A 258 -10.99 -19.03 -1.08
CA GLU A 258 -10.22 -20.23 -0.71
C GLU A 258 -8.77 -20.16 -1.17
N PHE A 259 -8.53 -19.67 -2.39
CA PHE A 259 -7.18 -19.40 -2.91
C PHE A 259 -6.48 -18.25 -2.16
N PHE A 260 -7.20 -17.17 -1.85
CA PHE A 260 -6.64 -16.02 -1.16
C PHE A 260 -6.15 -16.39 0.25
N ILE A 261 -6.91 -17.23 0.95
CA ILE A 261 -6.56 -17.78 2.27
C ILE A 261 -5.78 -19.10 2.19
N ARG A 262 -5.15 -19.41 1.04
CA ARG A 262 -4.39 -20.65 0.83
C ARG A 262 -3.41 -20.92 1.98
N GLN A 263 -3.25 -22.18 2.35
CA GLN A 263 -2.19 -22.60 3.28
C GLN A 263 -0.88 -22.79 2.53
N LEU A 264 0.24 -22.46 3.17
CA LEU A 264 1.57 -22.79 2.66
C LEU A 264 2.04 -24.14 3.21
N LYS A 265 3.00 -24.77 2.51
CA LYS A 265 3.71 -25.95 3.00
C LYS A 265 4.45 -25.59 4.30
N PRO A 266 4.53 -26.49 5.30
CA PRO A 266 5.24 -26.20 6.55
C PRO A 266 6.70 -25.77 6.38
N SER A 267 7.35 -26.20 5.29
CA SER A 267 8.73 -25.84 4.97
C SER A 267 8.89 -24.45 4.31
N ALA A 268 7.80 -23.81 3.89
CA ALA A 268 7.86 -22.53 3.16
C ALA A 268 8.19 -21.34 4.07
N ARG A 269 7.82 -21.41 5.35
CA ARG A 269 8.04 -20.34 6.34
C ARG A 269 8.67 -20.90 7.62
N PRO A 270 9.97 -21.27 7.60
CA PRO A 270 10.64 -21.76 8.79
C PRO A 270 10.72 -20.67 9.87
N ILE A 271 10.38 -21.02 11.11
CA ILE A 271 10.40 -20.08 12.25
C ILE A 271 11.83 -19.93 12.76
N ALA A 272 12.37 -18.71 12.70
CA ALA A 272 13.70 -18.39 13.17
C ALA A 272 13.80 -18.60 14.69
N HIS A 273 14.83 -19.34 15.12
CA HIS A 273 15.11 -19.60 16.53
C HIS A 273 13.88 -20.13 17.29
N ILE A 274 13.25 -21.18 16.77
CA ILE A 274 11.96 -21.70 17.28
C ILE A 274 11.96 -21.99 18.79
N ASP A 275 13.08 -22.48 19.32
CA ASP A 275 13.23 -22.84 20.74
C ASP A 275 13.64 -21.65 21.64
N ASP A 276 13.95 -20.49 21.06
CA ASP A 276 14.33 -19.29 21.81
C ASP A 276 13.14 -18.34 21.96
N GLY A 277 12.50 -18.38 23.12
CA GLY A 277 11.38 -17.50 23.45
C GLY A 277 11.74 -16.01 23.49
N SER A 278 13.03 -15.66 23.64
CA SER A 278 13.48 -14.27 23.74
C SER A 278 13.54 -13.56 22.38
N ILE A 279 13.33 -14.28 21.28
CA ILE A 279 13.34 -13.75 19.92
C ILE A 279 11.91 -13.70 19.39
N ALA A 280 11.43 -12.51 19.02
CA ALA A 280 10.17 -12.33 18.31
C ALA A 280 10.35 -12.55 16.80
N THR A 281 9.30 -13.00 16.11
CA THR A 281 9.29 -13.20 14.66
C THR A 281 8.24 -12.37 13.96
N CYS A 282 8.42 -12.12 12.66
CA CYS A 282 7.44 -11.45 11.82
C CYS A 282 6.14 -12.27 11.75
N ALA A 283 5.01 -11.58 11.91
CA ALA A 283 3.69 -12.19 12.04
C ALA A 283 2.99 -12.40 10.69
N ALA A 284 3.46 -11.80 9.61
CA ALA A 284 2.84 -11.88 8.29
C ALA A 284 3.89 -11.75 7.18
N ASP A 285 3.58 -12.29 6.01
CA ASP A 285 4.25 -11.92 4.76
C ASP A 285 3.73 -10.54 4.35
N CYS A 286 4.59 -9.53 4.34
CA CYS A 286 4.11 -8.15 4.25
C CYS A 286 5.18 -7.13 3.91
N ARG A 287 4.73 -5.89 3.71
CA ARG A 287 5.52 -4.66 3.78
C ARG A 287 5.50 -4.14 5.22
N LEU A 288 6.64 -4.23 5.90
CA LEU A 288 6.79 -3.96 7.32
C LEU A 288 7.34 -2.55 7.60
N MET A 289 6.77 -1.89 8.61
CA MET A 289 7.32 -0.71 9.28
C MET A 289 7.43 -0.96 10.78
N ALA A 290 8.54 -0.56 11.40
CA ALA A 290 8.78 -0.70 12.84
C ALA A 290 9.22 0.63 13.46
N TYR A 291 8.69 0.93 14.64
CA TYR A 291 9.00 2.16 15.39
C TYR A 291 9.17 1.89 16.86
N SER A 292 10.17 2.53 17.47
CA SER A 292 10.41 2.39 18.90
C SER A 292 9.32 3.08 19.74
N SER A 293 8.60 4.04 19.14
CA SER A 293 7.50 4.77 19.77
C SER A 293 6.42 5.22 18.77
N VAL A 294 5.24 5.57 19.28
CA VAL A 294 4.15 6.19 18.50
C VAL A 294 4.56 7.52 17.89
N ASP A 295 5.33 8.34 18.63
CA ASP A 295 5.77 9.64 18.16
C ASP A 295 6.65 9.51 16.91
N GLU A 296 7.51 8.50 16.87
CA GLU A 296 8.26 8.16 15.65
C GLU A 296 7.34 7.73 14.51
N SER A 297 6.37 6.84 14.78
CA SER A 297 5.48 6.34 13.72
C SER A 297 4.67 7.46 13.06
N THR A 298 4.17 8.42 13.84
CA THR A 298 3.41 9.56 13.32
C THR A 298 4.32 10.58 12.62
N ARG A 299 5.55 10.73 13.13
CA ARG A 299 6.58 11.55 12.50
C ARG A 299 7.02 11.01 11.14
N PHE A 300 7.15 9.69 10.99
CA PHE A 300 7.75 9.09 9.79
C PHE A 300 6.73 8.59 8.76
N TRP A 301 5.56 8.10 9.18
CA TRP A 301 4.67 7.37 8.27
C TRP A 301 3.18 7.61 8.49
N ILE A 302 2.68 7.48 9.71
CA ILE A 302 1.26 7.60 10.00
C ILE A 302 0.88 9.08 10.08
N LYS A 303 0.52 9.68 8.94
CA LYS A 303 0.20 11.12 8.87
C LYS A 303 -1.25 11.44 9.22
N GLY A 304 -2.09 10.42 9.35
CA GLY A 304 -3.47 10.55 9.79
C GLY A 304 -3.58 11.35 11.08
N ARG A 305 -4.47 12.34 11.11
CA ARG A 305 -4.71 13.14 12.32
C ARG A 305 -5.20 12.22 13.46
N LYS A 306 -4.61 12.39 14.65
CA LYS A 306 -5.03 11.75 15.92
C LYS A 306 -4.74 10.24 16.06
N PHE A 307 -3.81 9.67 15.28
CA PHE A 307 -3.35 8.30 15.59
C PHE A 307 -2.74 8.24 16.99
N SER A 308 -3.17 7.26 17.79
CA SER A 308 -2.62 6.96 19.11
C SER A 308 -2.80 5.48 19.43
N ILE A 309 -1.99 4.93 20.33
CA ILE A 309 -2.17 3.56 20.84
C ILE A 309 -3.54 3.42 21.52
N GLU A 310 -3.99 4.43 22.26
CA GLU A 310 -5.31 4.42 22.90
C GLU A 310 -6.44 4.34 21.85
N GLY A 311 -6.37 5.15 20.79
CA GLY A 311 -7.33 5.08 19.69
C GLY A 311 -7.28 3.74 18.95
N LEU A 312 -6.08 3.16 18.80
CA LEU A 312 -5.89 1.85 18.17
C LEU A 312 -6.47 0.72 19.02
N LEU A 313 -6.24 0.73 20.33
CA LEU A 313 -6.64 -0.35 21.24
C LEU A 313 -8.05 -0.18 21.83
N GLY A 314 -8.71 0.96 21.60
CA GLY A 314 -10.02 1.23 22.21
C GLY A 314 -9.93 1.54 23.71
N ALA A 315 -11.05 1.96 24.30
CA ALA A 315 -11.09 2.44 25.68
C ALA A 315 -10.89 1.33 26.74
N ASP A 316 -11.29 0.10 26.42
CA ASP A 316 -11.36 -1.03 27.37
C ASP A 316 -10.11 -1.93 27.34
N ALA A 317 -9.23 -1.79 26.35
CA ALA A 317 -7.91 -2.41 26.39
C ALA A 317 -7.04 -1.71 27.43
N HIS A 318 -6.18 -2.48 28.12
CA HIS A 318 -5.27 -2.03 29.17
C HIS A 318 -4.24 -0.98 28.65
N HIS A 319 -4.69 0.21 28.26
CA HIS A 319 -3.92 1.25 27.58
C HIS A 319 -2.71 1.71 28.40
N ASN A 320 -2.80 1.59 29.73
CA ASN A 320 -1.68 1.89 30.62
C ASN A 320 -0.47 0.97 30.40
N ALA A 321 -0.68 -0.30 30.07
CA ALA A 321 0.42 -1.25 29.81
C ALA A 321 1.20 -0.86 28.54
N PHE A 322 0.48 -0.42 27.51
CA PHE A 322 1.05 -0.08 26.19
C PHE A 322 1.43 1.39 26.05
N LYS A 323 1.35 2.18 27.12
CA LYS A 323 1.69 3.59 27.07
C LYS A 323 3.18 3.75 26.69
N ASN A 324 3.44 4.53 25.65
CA ASN A 324 4.77 4.70 25.05
C ASN A 324 5.39 3.39 24.56
N GLY A 325 4.55 2.42 24.20
CA GLY A 325 4.97 1.15 23.62
C GLY A 325 5.61 1.31 22.24
N SER A 326 6.34 0.27 21.85
CA SER A 326 6.91 0.13 20.51
C SER A 326 5.88 -0.53 19.59
N LEU A 327 5.87 -0.15 18.31
CA LEU A 327 4.89 -0.68 17.36
C LEU A 327 5.55 -1.21 16.09
N VAL A 328 4.95 -2.25 15.54
CA VAL A 328 5.29 -2.79 14.22
C VAL A 328 4.01 -2.97 13.42
N ILE A 329 4.06 -2.59 12.15
CA ILE A 329 2.96 -2.56 11.20
C ILE A 329 3.33 -3.54 10.09
N PHE A 330 2.48 -4.53 9.87
CA PHE A 330 2.60 -5.50 8.79
C PHE A 330 1.49 -5.19 7.78
N ARG A 331 1.81 -4.52 6.67
CA ARG A 331 0.84 -4.22 5.60
C ARG A 331 0.88 -5.32 4.54
N LEU A 332 -0.20 -6.08 4.44
CA LEU A 332 -0.32 -7.19 3.50
C LEU A 332 -0.92 -6.67 2.19
N ALA A 333 -0.17 -6.79 1.11
CA ALA A 333 -0.61 -6.48 -0.25
C ALA A 333 -1.39 -7.68 -0.85
N PRO A 334 -2.21 -7.49 -1.90
CA PRO A 334 -3.03 -8.57 -2.45
C PRO A 334 -2.28 -9.85 -2.81
N GLN A 335 -1.04 -9.75 -3.28
CA GLN A 335 -0.18 -10.87 -3.66
C GLN A 335 0.36 -11.70 -2.48
N ASP A 336 0.32 -11.15 -1.26
CA ASP A 336 0.95 -11.78 -0.10
C ASP A 336 0.21 -13.04 0.37
N TYR A 337 0.80 -13.72 1.36
CA TYR A 337 0.15 -14.78 2.12
C TYR A 337 -0.69 -14.14 3.24
N HIS A 338 -2.02 -14.28 3.15
CA HIS A 338 -2.98 -13.56 4.00
C HIS A 338 -3.35 -14.26 5.31
N ARG A 339 -2.60 -15.29 5.71
CA ARG A 339 -2.70 -15.82 7.08
C ARG A 339 -1.60 -15.22 7.94
N PHE A 340 -1.97 -14.81 9.14
CA PHE A 340 -1.08 -14.19 10.09
C PHE A 340 -0.85 -15.10 11.30
N HIS A 341 0.34 -14.97 11.86
CA HIS A 341 0.92 -15.87 12.85
C HIS A 341 1.27 -15.12 14.13
N VAL A 342 1.43 -15.86 15.21
CA VAL A 342 1.78 -15.29 16.52
C VAL A 342 3.27 -14.91 16.53
N PRO A 343 3.64 -13.65 16.84
CA PRO A 343 5.04 -13.23 16.82
C PRO A 343 5.86 -13.71 18.02
N VAL A 344 5.22 -14.10 19.13
CA VAL A 344 5.82 -14.47 20.42
C VAL A 344 4.96 -15.50 21.16
N SER A 345 5.56 -16.40 21.93
CA SER A 345 4.80 -17.39 22.72
C SER A 345 4.13 -16.76 23.93
N GLY A 346 2.91 -17.19 24.27
CA GLY A 346 2.17 -16.67 25.41
C GLY A 346 0.74 -17.18 25.51
N THR A 347 -0.02 -16.66 26.47
CA THR A 347 -1.44 -16.97 26.64
C THR A 347 -2.30 -15.85 26.06
N VAL A 348 -3.28 -16.20 25.24
CA VAL A 348 -4.26 -15.26 24.68
C VAL A 348 -5.24 -14.84 25.77
N GLU A 349 -5.26 -13.56 26.14
CA GLU A 349 -6.08 -13.05 27.25
C GLU A 349 -7.48 -12.63 26.85
N LYS A 350 -7.66 -12.03 25.67
CA LYS A 350 -8.97 -11.55 25.20
C LYS A 350 -8.98 -11.31 23.70
N PHE A 351 -10.18 -11.28 23.14
CA PHE A 351 -10.47 -10.70 21.83
C PHE A 351 -11.50 -9.59 21.96
N GLU A 352 -11.31 -8.50 21.23
CA GLU A 352 -12.22 -7.36 21.23
C GLU A 352 -12.45 -6.86 19.80
N ASP A 353 -13.68 -7.01 19.32
CA ASP A 353 -14.12 -6.49 18.02
C ASP A 353 -14.44 -4.99 18.14
N ILE A 354 -13.74 -4.17 17.35
CA ILE A 354 -14.03 -2.75 17.22
C ILE A 354 -14.63 -2.49 15.83
N PRO A 355 -15.90 -2.06 15.74
CA PRO A 355 -16.50 -1.69 14.48
C PRO A 355 -15.84 -0.42 13.93
N GLY A 356 -15.84 -0.28 12.61
CA GLY A 356 -15.23 0.87 11.96
C GLY A 356 -15.50 0.88 10.46
N CYS A 357 -14.92 1.87 9.77
CA CYS A 357 -14.95 1.92 8.31
C CYS A 357 -13.92 0.96 7.69
N LEU A 358 -13.73 1.04 6.38
CA LEU A 358 -12.78 0.20 5.64
C LEU A 358 -11.99 1.06 4.66
N TYR A 359 -11.25 2.04 5.17
CA TYR A 359 -10.25 2.78 4.38
C TYR A 359 -9.18 1.83 3.87
N THR A 360 -8.55 2.17 2.74
CA THR A 360 -7.40 1.42 2.24
C THR A 360 -6.22 1.60 3.18
N VAL A 361 -5.42 0.54 3.33
CA VAL A 361 -4.16 0.58 4.08
C VAL A 361 -2.97 0.91 3.17
N ASN A 362 -3.22 1.18 1.88
CA ASN A 362 -2.19 1.67 0.96
C ASN A 362 -1.53 2.95 1.53
N PRO A 363 -0.21 3.14 1.34
CA PRO A 363 0.51 4.33 1.80
C PRO A 363 -0.16 5.65 1.42
N ILE A 364 -0.84 5.73 0.27
CA ILE A 364 -1.60 6.91 -0.16
C ILE A 364 -2.63 7.38 0.89
N ALA A 365 -3.26 6.45 1.61
CA ALA A 365 -4.23 6.74 2.66
C ALA A 365 -3.57 6.82 4.04
N VAL A 366 -2.59 5.95 4.34
CA VAL A 366 -1.88 5.97 5.64
C VAL A 366 -1.06 7.25 5.82
N ASN A 367 -0.47 7.75 4.73
CA ASN A 367 0.27 9.01 4.70
C ASN A 367 -0.64 10.22 4.41
N SER A 368 -1.96 10.03 4.29
CA SER A 368 -2.91 11.12 4.19
C SER A 368 -3.16 11.75 5.56
N LYS A 369 -3.21 13.08 5.61
CA LYS A 369 -3.58 13.81 6.85
C LYS A 369 -5.07 13.71 7.17
N TYR A 370 -5.88 13.26 6.22
CA TYR A 370 -7.33 13.28 6.32
C TYR A 370 -7.88 11.99 6.92
N CYS A 371 -7.22 10.85 6.70
CA CYS A 371 -7.70 9.54 7.13
C CYS A 371 -6.89 9.02 8.32
N ASN A 372 -7.55 8.72 9.44
CA ASN A 372 -6.92 7.99 10.54
C ASN A 372 -7.15 6.47 10.38
N VAL A 373 -6.55 5.91 9.33
CA VAL A 373 -6.81 4.56 8.79
C VAL A 373 -6.85 3.50 9.90
N PHE A 374 -5.81 3.43 10.73
CA PHE A 374 -5.66 2.31 11.68
C PHE A 374 -6.62 2.36 12.87
N THR A 375 -7.09 3.55 13.28
CA THR A 375 -8.03 3.67 14.42
C THR A 375 -9.49 3.78 13.98
N GLU A 376 -9.75 4.23 12.75
CA GLU A 376 -11.12 4.33 12.22
C GLU A 376 -11.58 3.04 11.54
N ASN A 377 -10.65 2.22 11.03
CA ASN A 377 -11.03 0.97 10.40
C ASN A 377 -11.56 -0.07 11.40
N LYS A 378 -12.45 -0.92 10.90
CA LYS A 378 -12.87 -2.14 11.58
C LYS A 378 -11.64 -2.99 11.90
N ARG A 379 -11.54 -3.45 13.15
CA ARG A 379 -10.41 -4.23 13.62
C ARG A 379 -10.80 -5.14 14.77
N VAL A 380 -9.95 -6.12 15.02
CA VAL A 380 -10.06 -7.01 16.18
C VAL A 380 -8.73 -6.95 16.93
N ILE A 381 -8.82 -6.73 18.23
CA ILE A 381 -7.67 -6.67 19.13
C ILE A 381 -7.58 -7.98 19.87
N SER A 382 -6.38 -8.50 20.02
CA SER A 382 -6.06 -9.57 20.94
C SER A 382 -4.89 -9.19 21.83
N ILE A 383 -4.97 -9.51 23.11
CA ILE A 383 -3.85 -9.32 24.05
C ILE A 383 -3.22 -10.68 24.34
N ILE A 384 -1.91 -10.76 24.20
CA ILE A 384 -1.13 -11.96 24.50
C ILE A 384 -0.23 -11.65 25.69
N SER A 385 -0.40 -12.41 26.77
CA SER A 385 0.49 -12.35 27.93
C SER A 385 1.66 -13.31 27.76
N THR A 386 2.87 -12.78 27.75
CA THR A 386 4.10 -13.49 27.43
C THR A 386 5.10 -13.43 28.58
N SER A 387 5.91 -14.47 28.72
CA SER A 387 6.98 -14.49 29.73
C SER A 387 8.15 -13.56 29.37
N GLU A 388 8.47 -13.46 28.07
CA GLU A 388 9.68 -12.78 27.59
C GLU A 388 9.43 -11.31 27.24
N PHE A 389 8.23 -10.93 26.82
CA PHE A 389 7.92 -9.58 26.32
C PHE A 389 6.85 -8.85 27.14
N GLY A 390 6.31 -9.47 28.20
CA GLY A 390 5.14 -8.92 28.89
C GLY A 390 3.87 -9.06 28.08
N LYS A 391 3.06 -8.00 28.04
CA LYS A 391 1.88 -7.98 27.17
C LYS A 391 2.25 -7.55 25.77
N VAL A 392 1.67 -8.21 24.78
CA VAL A 392 1.71 -7.82 23.37
C VAL A 392 0.29 -7.68 22.87
N ALA A 393 -0.08 -6.49 22.39
CA ALA A 393 -1.35 -6.30 21.71
C ALA A 393 -1.16 -6.63 20.23
N PHE A 394 -1.96 -7.56 19.72
CA PHE A 394 -2.04 -7.94 18.32
C PHE A 394 -3.34 -7.37 17.75
N VAL A 395 -3.26 -6.51 16.75
CA VAL A 395 -4.42 -5.83 16.18
C VAL A 395 -4.53 -6.19 14.71
N ALA A 396 -5.54 -6.98 14.36
CA ALA A 396 -5.87 -7.29 12.97
C ALA A 396 -6.85 -6.24 12.44
N ILE A 397 -6.48 -5.53 11.38
CA ILE A 397 -7.21 -4.38 10.83
C ILE A 397 -7.66 -4.74 9.41
N GLY A 398 -8.97 -4.67 9.19
CA GLY A 398 -9.54 -4.81 7.85
C GLY A 398 -9.39 -3.51 7.07
N ALA A 399 -9.25 -3.59 5.75
CA ALA A 399 -9.26 -2.44 4.86
C ALA A 399 -10.31 -2.63 3.76
N THR A 400 -10.30 -1.72 2.78
CA THR A 400 -11.18 -1.80 1.62
C THR A 400 -11.12 -3.19 0.98
N MET A 401 -12.30 -3.70 0.63
CA MET A 401 -12.55 -5.04 0.07
C MET A 401 -12.38 -6.22 1.03
N VAL A 402 -11.89 -6.07 2.28
CA VAL A 402 -11.66 -7.21 3.19
C VAL A 402 -12.92 -7.97 3.53
N GLY A 403 -12.98 -9.22 3.07
CA GLY A 403 -14.12 -10.11 3.24
C GLY A 403 -14.38 -10.57 4.69
N SER A 404 -13.35 -10.69 5.52
CA SER A 404 -13.47 -11.01 6.96
C SER A 404 -12.10 -11.03 7.65
N ILE A 405 -12.11 -10.83 8.97
CA ILE A 405 -10.98 -11.12 9.87
C ILE A 405 -11.39 -12.37 10.64
N THR A 406 -10.57 -13.42 10.64
CA THR A 406 -10.91 -14.68 11.32
C THR A 406 -9.73 -15.18 12.13
N PHE A 407 -9.95 -15.41 13.42
CA PHE A 407 -8.97 -16.03 14.32
C PHE A 407 -9.25 -17.52 14.46
N VAL A 408 -8.19 -18.31 14.54
CA VAL A 408 -8.26 -19.78 14.73
C VAL A 408 -7.95 -20.21 16.17
N LYS A 409 -7.57 -19.25 17.03
CA LYS A 409 -7.31 -19.42 18.46
C LYS A 409 -8.39 -18.75 19.30
N LYS A 410 -8.50 -19.13 20.56
CA LYS A 410 -9.51 -18.64 21.51
C LYS A 410 -8.85 -18.01 22.74
N GLU A 411 -9.64 -17.23 23.46
CA GLU A 411 -9.26 -16.73 24.78
C GLU A 411 -8.93 -17.91 25.72
N GLY A 412 -7.81 -17.79 26.44
CA GLY A 412 -7.26 -18.82 27.32
C GLY A 412 -6.30 -19.79 26.64
N ASP A 413 -6.22 -19.84 25.30
CA ASP A 413 -5.28 -20.70 24.59
C ASP A 413 -3.83 -20.26 24.86
N TYR A 414 -2.94 -21.24 25.09
CA TYR A 414 -1.50 -21.02 25.00
C TYR A 414 -1.04 -21.19 23.55
N VAL A 415 -0.37 -20.18 23.02
CA VAL A 415 0.14 -20.13 21.65
C VAL A 415 1.67 -20.10 21.64
N HIS A 416 2.26 -20.77 20.66
CA HIS A 416 3.70 -20.74 20.42
C HIS A 416 4.04 -19.73 19.33
N LYS A 417 5.23 -19.13 19.42
CA LYS A 417 5.81 -18.30 18.36
C LYS A 417 5.76 -19.05 17.02
N GLY A 418 5.16 -18.42 16.01
CA GLY A 418 4.98 -18.98 14.68
C GLY A 418 3.70 -19.79 14.49
N ASP A 419 2.89 -20.03 15.53
CA ASP A 419 1.56 -20.63 15.37
C ASP A 419 0.68 -19.76 14.46
N GLU A 420 -0.14 -20.38 13.60
CA GLU A 420 -1.19 -19.66 12.87
C GLU A 420 -2.16 -19.06 13.89
N PHE A 421 -2.39 -17.74 13.79
CA PHE A 421 -3.29 -17.03 14.68
C PHE A 421 -4.63 -16.73 14.00
N GLY A 422 -4.60 -16.49 12.69
CA GLY A 422 -5.80 -16.22 11.91
C GLY A 422 -5.48 -15.84 10.47
N TYR A 423 -6.46 -15.30 9.76
CA TYR A 423 -6.33 -14.88 8.37
C TYR A 423 -7.30 -13.78 7.98
N PHE A 424 -6.98 -13.10 6.89
CA PHE A 424 -7.87 -12.17 6.19
C PHE A 424 -8.42 -12.82 4.93
N SER A 425 -9.74 -12.78 4.74
CA SER A 425 -10.32 -13.06 3.41
C SER A 425 -10.05 -11.88 2.46
N PHE A 426 -10.26 -12.07 1.15
CA PHE A 426 -9.89 -11.15 0.07
C PHE A 426 -10.04 -9.68 0.43
N GLY A 427 -9.00 -8.88 0.21
CA GLY A 427 -8.96 -7.42 0.42
C GLY A 427 -7.60 -6.96 0.96
N GLY A 428 -7.41 -5.64 1.12
CA GLY A 428 -6.19 -5.09 1.72
C GLY A 428 -6.19 -5.25 3.25
N SER A 429 -5.10 -5.61 3.90
CA SER A 429 -5.14 -5.85 5.34
C SER A 429 -3.89 -5.41 6.07
N THR A 430 -4.00 -5.23 7.37
CA THR A 430 -2.85 -4.86 8.21
C THR A 430 -2.92 -5.55 9.55
N VAL A 431 -1.78 -6.03 10.02
CA VAL A 431 -1.58 -6.39 11.42
C VAL A 431 -0.73 -5.31 12.07
N ILE A 432 -1.10 -4.86 13.27
CA ILE A 432 -0.23 -4.04 14.12
C ILE A 432 0.04 -4.81 15.40
N CYS A 433 1.31 -4.98 15.75
CA CYS A 433 1.68 -5.44 17.08
C CYS A 433 2.22 -4.27 17.90
N VAL A 434 1.68 -4.10 19.11
CA VAL A 434 2.17 -3.12 20.09
C VAL A 434 2.78 -3.86 21.25
N PHE A 435 4.06 -3.60 21.48
CA PHE A 435 4.81 -4.13 22.61
C PHE A 435 4.81 -3.10 23.75
N GLU A 436 4.80 -3.57 25.00
CA GLU A 436 5.01 -2.68 26.15
C GLU A 436 6.31 -1.88 25.98
N LYS A 437 6.37 -0.70 26.62
CA LYS A 437 7.57 0.13 26.59
C LYS A 437 8.80 -0.69 27.03
N ASP A 438 9.87 -0.57 26.25
CA ASP A 438 11.15 -1.25 26.50
C ASP A 438 11.03 -2.80 26.56
N ALA A 439 9.99 -3.40 25.98
CA ALA A 439 9.85 -4.85 25.93
C ALA A 439 10.68 -5.50 24.80
N ILE A 440 10.85 -4.80 23.68
CA ILE A 440 11.53 -5.32 22.49
C ILE A 440 12.63 -4.37 21.99
N GLN A 441 13.69 -4.95 21.46
CA GLN A 441 14.67 -4.32 20.58
C GLN A 441 14.44 -4.86 19.18
N PHE A 442 13.85 -4.06 18.29
CA PHE A 442 13.70 -4.44 16.90
C PHE A 442 15.06 -4.60 16.21
N ASP A 443 15.10 -5.45 15.18
CA ASP A 443 16.27 -5.59 14.34
C ASP A 443 16.63 -4.25 13.68
N ALA A 444 17.93 -3.94 13.65
CA ALA A 444 18.41 -2.60 13.29
C ALA A 444 18.06 -2.19 11.85
N ASP A 445 17.98 -3.15 10.91
CA ASP A 445 17.61 -2.89 9.53
C ASP A 445 16.13 -2.47 9.39
N LEU A 446 15.24 -3.07 10.18
CA LEU A 446 13.81 -2.72 10.19
C LEU A 446 13.60 -1.27 10.66
N LEU A 447 14.30 -0.85 11.72
CA LEU A 447 14.25 0.53 12.21
C LEU A 447 14.85 1.51 11.19
N ALA A 448 16.03 1.21 10.65
CA ALA A 448 16.72 2.08 9.71
C ALA A 448 15.92 2.31 8.41
N ASN A 449 15.24 1.28 7.90
CA ASN A 449 14.34 1.42 6.76
C ASN A 449 13.10 2.25 7.11
N SER A 450 12.52 2.01 8.29
CA SER A 450 11.30 2.71 8.74
C SER A 450 11.51 4.21 8.97
N GLU A 451 12.68 4.61 9.48
CA GLU A 451 13.11 6.01 9.62
C GLU A 451 13.24 6.74 8.28
N ARG A 452 13.49 5.98 7.19
CA ARG A 452 13.55 6.50 5.82
C ARG A 452 12.19 6.45 5.11
N SER A 453 11.12 6.09 5.82
CA SER A 453 9.80 5.85 5.23
C SER A 453 9.86 4.80 4.10
N LEU A 454 10.71 3.78 4.26
CA LEU A 454 10.88 2.68 3.31
C LEU A 454 10.37 1.39 3.96
N GLU A 455 9.35 0.80 3.36
CA GLU A 455 8.81 -0.47 3.84
C GLU A 455 9.80 -1.61 3.59
N THR A 456 9.79 -2.59 4.49
CA THR A 456 10.63 -3.79 4.37
C THR A 456 9.78 -5.01 4.05
N LEU A 457 10.00 -5.64 2.90
CA LEU A 457 9.35 -6.90 2.55
C LEU A 457 9.94 -8.01 3.42
N VAL A 458 9.08 -8.63 4.22
CA VAL A 458 9.41 -9.72 5.15
C VAL A 458 8.45 -10.88 4.99
N GLU A 459 8.88 -12.04 5.46
CA GLU A 459 8.11 -13.28 5.48
C GLU A 459 7.84 -13.69 6.94
N VAL A 460 6.73 -14.39 7.17
CA VAL A 460 6.41 -15.06 8.44
C VAL A 460 7.60 -15.86 8.94
N GLY A 461 7.88 -15.76 10.24
CA GLY A 461 8.92 -16.57 10.88
C GLY A 461 10.31 -15.97 10.81
N THR A 462 10.58 -14.95 9.98
CA THR A 462 11.84 -14.20 10.02
C THR A 462 11.97 -13.40 11.32
N THR A 463 13.18 -13.11 11.78
CA THR A 463 13.40 -12.40 13.06
C THR A 463 12.77 -11.01 13.04
N LEU A 464 12.14 -10.59 14.12
CA LEU A 464 11.59 -9.24 14.28
C LEU A 464 12.46 -8.41 15.24
N GLY A 465 12.93 -9.05 16.30
CA GLY A 465 13.72 -8.41 17.35
C GLY A 465 13.87 -9.32 18.56
N VAL A 466 14.57 -8.80 19.57
CA VAL A 466 14.89 -9.53 20.81
C VAL A 466 14.26 -8.88 22.02
N SER A 467 13.94 -9.67 23.03
CA SER A 467 13.42 -9.19 24.31
C SER A 467 14.48 -8.33 25.02
N LYS A 468 14.01 -7.21 25.57
CA LYS A 468 14.80 -6.35 26.47
C LYS A 468 14.55 -6.66 27.95
N ARG A 469 13.51 -7.43 28.28
CA ARG A 469 13.12 -7.70 29.68
C ARG A 469 14.06 -8.66 30.39
N ASN A 470 14.67 -9.60 29.66
CA ASN A 470 15.52 -10.63 30.24
C ASN A 470 17.03 -10.33 30.10
N ARG A 471 17.48 -9.26 30.77
CA ARG A 471 18.90 -9.10 31.19
C ARG A 471 19.09 -9.11 32.70
N GLY A 472 18.24 -9.84 33.41
CA GLY A 472 18.44 -10.16 34.83
C GLY A 472 18.02 -11.60 35.12
N LEU A 473 19.00 -12.49 35.35
CA LEU A 473 18.91 -13.93 35.72
C LEU A 473 18.84 -14.87 34.49
N LYS A 474 19.79 -15.77 34.18
CA LYS A 474 20.94 -16.35 34.90
C LYS A 474 22.07 -16.56 33.89
N VAL A 475 23.24 -15.97 34.12
CA VAL A 475 24.49 -16.64 33.74
C VAL A 475 24.57 -17.84 34.69
N SER A 476 24.03 -18.98 34.26
CA SER A 476 24.36 -20.25 34.88
C SER A 476 25.88 -20.33 34.88
N LYS A 477 26.44 -20.48 36.08
CA LYS A 477 27.86 -20.77 36.31
C LYS A 477 28.39 -21.64 35.17
N LEU A 478 29.14 -21.06 34.25
CA LEU A 478 30.12 -21.81 33.49
C LEU A 478 31.01 -22.44 34.55
N GLN A 479 30.72 -23.72 34.83
CA GLN A 479 31.59 -24.55 35.64
C GLN A 479 33.00 -24.34 35.11
N LYS A 480 33.89 -23.98 36.04
CA LYS A 480 35.34 -24.01 35.85
C LYS A 480 35.69 -25.25 35.01
N CYS A 481 35.98 -25.06 33.73
CA CYS A 481 36.79 -26.02 32.99
C CYS A 481 38.17 -25.92 33.62
N GLN A 482 38.46 -26.84 34.55
CA GLN A 482 39.84 -27.12 34.92
C GLN A 482 40.49 -27.73 33.68
N LEU A 483 41.43 -27.00 33.09
CA LEU A 483 42.44 -27.56 32.22
C LEU A 483 43.25 -28.54 33.08
N ASN A 484 43.02 -29.84 32.87
CA ASN A 484 43.96 -30.85 33.32
C ASN A 484 45.14 -30.81 32.36
N ASP A 485 46.20 -30.11 32.76
CA ASP A 485 47.54 -30.32 32.23
C ASP A 485 47.92 -31.77 32.49
N ARG A 486 47.97 -32.58 31.43
CA ARG A 486 48.73 -33.84 31.46
C ARG A 486 50.14 -33.54 31.00
N SER A 487 51.05 -33.63 31.96
CA SER A 487 52.48 -33.81 31.79
C SER A 487 52.80 -35.18 31.23
#